data_AF-A0A2W7RI59-F1
#
_entry.id   AF-A0A2W7RI59-F1
#
_cell.length_a   1.000
_cell.length_b   1.000
_cell.length_c   1.000
_cell.angle_alpha   90.00
_cell.angle_beta   90.00
_cell.angle_gamma   90.00
#
_symmetry.space_group_name_H-M   'P 1'
#
loop_
_entity.id
_entity.type
_entity.pdbx_description
1 polymer ?
#
loop_
_entity_poly.entity_id
_entity_poly.type
_entity_poly.pdbx_seq_one_letter_code
_entity_poly.pdbx_strand_id
1 'polypeptide(L)' 'MTNKDKMLQLVLSDEKLKSSYEYNPEEYSTLKDALDSENPIVVAVAKIIQGVGGNSDKGVFKETYNEVVNYLNQTIL' A
#
# COMPACT_ATOMS: atom_id res chain seq x y z
N MET A 1 -14.49 9.24 0.96
CA MET A 1 -13.83 7.95 0.70
C MET A 1 -13.79 7.68 -0.79
N THR A 2 -12.59 7.66 -1.38
CA THR A 2 -12.31 7.47 -2.81
C THR A 2 -12.28 5.98 -3.19
N ASN A 3 -12.20 5.66 -4.49
CA ASN A 3 -12.00 4.28 -4.94
C ASN A 3 -10.67 3.69 -4.45
N LYS A 4 -9.62 4.51 -4.36
CA LYS A 4 -8.32 4.09 -3.83
C LYS A 4 -8.40 3.79 -2.33
N ASP A 5 -9.13 4.60 -1.56
CA ASP A 5 -9.36 4.34 -0.12
C ASP A 5 -10.14 3.04 0.09
N LYS A 6 -11.14 2.76 -0.74
CA LYS A 6 -11.90 1.49 -0.68
C LYS A 6 -11.01 0.27 -1.01
N MET A 7 -10.15 0.38 -2.03
CA MET A 7 -9.19 -0.67 -2.37
C MET A 7 -8.18 -0.89 -1.23
N LEU A 8 -7.70 0.20 -0.62
CA LEU A 8 -6.79 0.14 0.52
C LEU A 8 -7.44 -0.64 1.67
N GLN A 9 -8.65 -0.24 2.06
CA GLN A 9 -9.38 -0.91 3.13
C GLN A 9 -9.64 -2.38 2.85
N LEU A 10 -9.96 -2.74 1.60
CA LEU A 10 -10.12 -4.14 1.20
C LEU A 10 -8.83 -4.95 1.39
N VAL A 11 -7.69 -4.41 0.98
CA VAL A 11 -6.40 -5.11 1.08
C VAL A 11 -5.91 -5.18 2.52
N LEU A 12 -5.94 -4.06 3.25
CA LEU A 12 -5.45 -3.99 4.62
C LEU A 12 -6.30 -4.83 5.58
N SER A 13 -7.59 -5.03 5.28
CA SER A 13 -8.49 -5.88 6.07
C SER A 13 -8.22 -7.39 5.94
N ASP A 14 -7.31 -7.81 5.05
CA ASP A 14 -6.92 -9.23 4.96
C ASP A 14 -6.34 -9.72 6.29
N GLU A 15 -6.98 -10.75 6.86
CA GLU A 15 -6.65 -11.28 8.19
C GLU A 15 -5.19 -11.76 8.29
N LYS A 16 -4.67 -12.37 7.22
CA LYS A 16 -3.30 -12.86 7.20
C LYS A 16 -2.32 -11.71 7.13
N LEU A 17 -2.60 -10.69 6.32
CA LEU A 17 -1.74 -9.53 6.16
C LEU A 17 -1.63 -8.74 7.47
N LYS A 18 -2.76 -8.39 8.09
CA LYS A 18 -2.76 -7.60 9.33
C LYS A 18 -2.18 -8.36 10.53
N SER A 19 -2.36 -9.68 10.59
CA SER A 19 -1.77 -10.51 11.66
C SER A 19 -0.27 -10.73 11.48
N SER A 20 0.21 -10.87 10.23
CA SER A 20 1.64 -11.09 9.97
C SER A 20 2.51 -9.85 10.21
N TYR A 21 1.92 -8.66 10.10
CA TYR A 21 2.64 -7.38 10.20
C TYR A 21 2.08 -6.45 11.28
N GLU A 22 1.23 -7.00 12.17
CA GLU A 22 0.77 -6.39 13.43
C GLU A 22 0.26 -4.94 13.31
N TYR A 23 -0.59 -4.66 12.33
CA TYR A 23 -1.22 -3.34 12.16
C TYR A 23 -2.74 -3.40 12.30
N ASN A 24 -3.38 -2.29 12.69
CA ASN A 24 -4.83 -2.15 12.71
C ASN A 24 -5.34 -1.42 11.44
N PRO A 25 -6.14 -2.07 10.57
CA PRO A 25 -6.65 -1.44 9.35
C PRO A 25 -7.48 -0.16 9.58
N GLU A 26 -8.11 -0.03 10.75
CA GLU A 26 -8.95 1.14 11.10
C GLU A 26 -8.12 2.43 11.26
N GLU A 27 -6.83 2.30 11.58
CA GLU A 27 -5.89 3.43 11.68
C GLU A 27 -5.57 4.03 10.30
N TYR A 28 -5.87 3.33 9.22
CA TYR A 28 -5.48 3.68 7.84
C TYR A 28 -6.70 3.96 6.96
N SER A 29 -7.59 4.83 7.42
CA SER A 29 -8.87 5.13 6.77
C SER A 29 -8.74 5.74 5.36
N THR A 30 -7.63 6.41 5.07
CA THR A 30 -7.34 6.99 3.75
C THR A 30 -6.00 6.56 3.20
N LEU A 31 -5.86 6.66 1.87
CA LEU A 31 -4.57 6.44 1.19
C LEU A 31 -3.46 7.33 1.75
N LYS A 32 -3.80 8.56 2.19
CA LYS A 32 -2.84 9.48 2.80
C LYS A 32 -2.33 8.94 4.14
N ASP A 33 -3.23 8.47 5.00
CA ASP A 33 -2.86 7.92 6.31
C ASP A 33 -1.93 6.70 6.17
N ALA A 34 -2.20 5.85 5.17
CA ALA A 34 -1.36 4.69 4.89
C ALA A 34 0.02 5.06 4.28
N LEU A 35 0.10 6.12 3.46
CA LEU A 35 1.36 6.62 2.93
C LEU A 35 2.24 7.27 4.01
N ASP A 36 1.62 7.86 5.03
CA ASP A 36 2.29 8.51 6.16
C ASP A 36 2.60 7.51 7.32
N SER A 37 2.32 6.21 7.15
CA SER A 37 2.49 5.18 8.18
C SER A 37 3.96 4.87 8.47
N GLU A 38 4.26 4.50 9.71
CA GLU A 38 5.56 3.93 10.10
C GLU A 38 5.67 2.43 9.72
N ASN A 39 4.55 1.76 9.43
CA ASN A 39 4.57 0.36 9.02
C ASN A 39 4.94 0.26 7.52
N PRO A 40 6.12 -0.30 7.18
CA PRO A 40 6.58 -0.30 5.80
C PRO A 40 5.71 -1.12 4.86
N ILE A 41 4.99 -2.13 5.37
CA ILE A 41 4.07 -2.93 4.56
C ILE A 41 2.82 -2.12 4.22
N VAL A 42 2.29 -1.36 5.18
CA VAL A 42 1.15 -0.46 4.95
C VAL A 42 1.49 0.60 3.89
N VAL A 43 2.68 1.22 4.01
CA VAL A 43 3.16 2.20 3.01
C VAL A 43 3.34 1.56 1.64
N ALA A 44 3.92 0.36 1.57
CA ALA A 44 4.12 -0.34 0.30
C ALA A 44 2.78 -0.66 -0.40
N VAL A 45 1.78 -1.14 0.35
CA VAL A 45 0.42 -1.37 -0.18
C VAL A 45 -0.18 -0.07 -0.70
N ALA A 46 -0.04 1.04 0.05
CA ALA A 46 -0.54 2.34 -0.38
C ALA A 46 0.11 2.83 -1.67
N LYS A 47 1.43 2.69 -1.82
CA LYS A 47 2.17 3.00 -3.05
C LYS A 47 1.69 2.19 -4.25
N ILE A 48 1.47 0.88 -4.07
CA ILE A 48 0.91 0.01 -5.13
C ILE A 48 -0.46 0.51 -5.59
N ILE A 49 -1.36 0.81 -4.64
CA ILE A 49 -2.72 1.28 -4.95
C ILE A 49 -2.69 2.68 -5.57
N GLN A 50 -1.77 3.54 -5.13
CA GLN A 50 -1.59 4.89 -5.68
C GLN A 50 -1.16 4.84 -7.14
N GLY A 51 -0.13 4.03 -7.45
CA GLY A 51 0.48 3.92 -8.77
C GLY A 51 -0.36 3.10 -9.76
N VAL A 52 -0.87 1.94 -9.34
CA VAL A 52 -1.64 1.07 -10.23
C VAL A 52 -3.08 1.53 -10.34
N GLY A 53 -3.82 1.76 -9.25
CA GLY A 53 -5.12 2.45 -9.23
C GLY A 53 -6.18 2.06 -10.29
N GLY A 54 -6.12 0.87 -10.90
CA GLY A 54 -6.99 0.44 -12.02
C GLY A 54 -6.42 0.69 -13.43
N ASN A 55 -5.18 1.14 -13.55
CA ASN A 55 -4.43 1.30 -14.80
C ASN A 55 -3.90 -0.06 -15.28
N SER A 56 -3.97 -0.31 -16.59
CA SER A 56 -3.48 -1.52 -17.26
C SER A 56 -2.18 -1.30 -18.04
N ASP A 57 -1.62 -0.09 -18.00
CA ASP A 57 -0.38 0.26 -18.70
C ASP A 57 0.86 -0.40 -18.08
N LYS A 58 1.62 -1.13 -18.90
CA LYS A 58 2.82 -1.87 -18.47
C LYS A 58 3.93 -0.95 -17.94
N GLY A 59 4.06 0.27 -18.45
CA GLY A 59 5.01 1.26 -17.97
C GLY A 59 4.69 1.66 -16.53
N VAL A 60 3.42 1.94 -16.23
CA VAL A 60 2.95 2.29 -14.88
C VAL A 60 3.21 1.17 -13.88
N PHE A 61 2.97 -0.09 -14.25
CA PHE A 61 3.32 -1.24 -13.39
C PHE A 61 4.83 -1.31 -13.10
N LYS A 62 5.68 -1.09 -14.11
CA LYS A 62 7.13 -1.14 -13.95
C LYS A 62 7.65 -0.01 -13.06
N GLU A 63 7.14 1.21 -13.23
CA GLU A 63 7.50 2.36 -12.40
C GLU A 63 7.07 2.14 -10.95
N THR A 64 5.82 1.70 -10.74
CA THR A 64 5.29 1.39 -9.39
C THR A 64 6.09 0.29 -8.71
N TYR A 65 6.44 -0.78 -9.43
CA TYR A 65 7.28 -1.85 -8.91
C TYR A 65 8.65 -1.32 -8.45
N ASN A 66 9.32 -0.53 -9.29
CA ASN A 66 10.63 0.04 -8.95
C ASN A 66 10.55 0.95 -7.72
N GLU A 67 9.51 1.78 -7.62
CA GLU A 67 9.29 2.63 -6.46
C GLU A 67 9.12 1.80 -5.17
N VAL A 68 8.26 0.78 -5.20
CA VAL A 68 7.97 -0.06 -4.05
C VAL A 68 9.19 -0.86 -3.61
N VAL A 69 9.92 -1.48 -4.56
CA VAL A 69 11.13 -2.25 -4.23
C VAL A 69 12.24 -1.36 -3.67
N ASN A 70 12.46 -0.18 -4.25
CA ASN A 70 13.43 0.76 -3.72
C ASN A 70 13.08 1.20 -2.29
N TYR A 71 11.80 1.48 -2.03
CA TYR A 71 11.34 1.83 -0.69
C TYR A 71 11.55 0.68 0.32
N LEU A 72 11.17 -0.54 -0.03
CA LEU A 72 11.34 -1.71 0.85
C LEU A 72 12.82 -2.01 1.12
N ASN A 73 13.68 -1.88 0.12
CA ASN A 73 15.13 -2.03 0.26
C ASN A 73 15.77 -1.00 1.20
N GLN A 74 15.13 0.16 1.40
CA GLN A 74 15.64 1.22 2.29
C GLN A 74 15.09 1.11 3.72
N THR A 75 13.98 0.38 3.91
CA THR A 75 13.19 0.45 5.14
C THR A 75 13.15 -0.89 5.89
N ILE A 76 13.26 -2.02 5.20
CA ILE A 76 13.18 -3.37 5.80
C ILE A 76 14.50 -4.14 5.70
N LEU A 77 15.21 -4.00 4.57
CA LEU A 77 16.46 -4.70 4.27
C LEU A 77 17.68 -3.87 4.67
#